data_AF-A0A919I759-F1
#
_entry.id   AF-A0A919I759-F1
#
_cell.length_a   1.000
_cell.length_b   1.000
_cell.length_c   1.000
_cell.angle_alpha   90.00
_cell.angle_beta   90.00
_cell.angle_gamma   90.00
#
_symmetry.space_group_name_H-M   'P 1'
#
loop_
_entity.id
_entity.type
_entity.pdbx_description
1 polymer ?
#
loop_
_entity_poly.entity_id
_entity_poly.type
_entity_poly.pdbx_seq_one_letter_code
_entity_poly.pdbx_strand_id
1 'polypeptide(L)'
;MTFRIILSLAILATNLAYSQSKAFILKGTLKEVGSSNTIPYANIWVTNSTQGTATDASGNFLISVGEIHAKEKIKISSIGYKTRFYSIDSLKNYNSVVLQLESDVSLLDEVVIRTAPVNPAEIVQEAIASIDKNYLNAPFNIEYYSEMTASDISSGKVFSLETILTGYSSGYSSGKRIIFKIPQKRATGDNHLKAIDYNYWPTFEIHNVDQISNAFKHGILNLKHLDKFSMKYSGVSLFDEDTVFTIEYYAPKPTKEITGYGVVPKVYKGSISITTGTHAIVKHEITTDQFSYSIIYKKWEEKYFPYWIYGERRTRATVLLSKITNSITLKSIETKNVKVIEGKVNEFDDINTVKYDEVYWNTFFPKEEK
;
A
#
# COMPACT_ATOMS: atom_id res chain seq x y z
N MET A 1 19.16 -48.61 18.81
CA MET A 1 17.96 -47.74 18.90
C MET A 1 18.24 -46.31 18.44
N THR A 2 19.40 -45.74 18.78
CA THR A 2 19.87 -44.41 18.38
C THR A 2 20.00 -44.18 16.86
N PHE A 3 20.49 -45.15 16.09
CA PHE A 3 20.63 -45.01 14.63
C PHE A 3 19.28 -44.93 13.88
N ARG A 4 18.24 -45.62 14.38
CA ARG A 4 16.89 -45.56 13.82
C ARG A 4 16.22 -44.20 14.10
N ILE A 5 16.48 -43.59 15.25
CA ILE A 5 15.92 -42.28 15.63
C ILE A 5 16.55 -41.15 14.78
N ILE A 6 17.86 -41.22 14.49
CA ILE A 6 18.56 -40.24 13.65
C ILE A 6 18.05 -40.30 12.20
N LEU A 7 17.81 -41.52 11.67
CA LEU A 7 17.26 -41.70 10.33
C LEU A 7 15.81 -41.18 10.22
N SER A 8 14.99 -41.40 11.26
CA SER A 8 13.63 -40.83 11.35
C SER A 8 13.62 -39.31 11.43
N LEU A 9 14.57 -38.70 12.16
CA LEU A 9 14.72 -37.25 12.25
C LEU A 9 15.18 -36.63 10.91
N ALA A 10 16.07 -37.31 10.18
CA ALA A 10 16.54 -36.87 8.86
C ALA A 10 15.42 -36.89 7.80
N ILE A 11 14.53 -37.89 7.86
CA ILE A 11 13.38 -38.02 6.94
C ILE A 11 12.26 -37.00 7.28
N LEU A 12 12.12 -36.59 8.55
CA LEU A 12 11.23 -35.47 8.90
C LEU A 12 11.81 -34.11 8.48
N ALA A 13 13.13 -33.93 8.54
CA ALA A 13 13.79 -32.69 8.13
C ALA A 13 13.71 -32.46 6.60
N THR A 14 13.73 -33.50 5.78
CA THR A 14 13.60 -33.35 4.31
C THR A 14 12.18 -32.96 3.88
N ASN A 15 11.14 -33.28 4.65
CA ASN A 15 9.77 -32.86 4.34
C ASN A 15 9.48 -31.39 4.70
N LEU A 16 10.26 -30.79 5.60
CA LEU A 16 10.19 -29.36 5.90
C LEU A 16 10.87 -28.49 4.83
N ALA A 17 11.70 -29.09 3.96
CA ALA A 17 12.44 -28.37 2.92
C ALA A 17 11.69 -28.21 1.58
N TYR A 18 10.48 -28.79 1.42
CA TYR A 18 9.72 -28.76 0.15
C TYR A 18 8.58 -27.74 0.08
N SER A 19 8.46 -26.83 1.05
CA SER A 19 7.51 -25.71 0.93
C SER A 19 8.09 -24.49 0.21
N GLN A 20 8.86 -24.70 -0.87
CA GLN A 20 8.93 -23.69 -1.92
C GLN A 20 7.70 -23.91 -2.79
N SER A 21 6.60 -23.23 -2.46
CA SER A 21 5.43 -23.22 -3.34
C SER A 21 5.88 -22.72 -4.70
N LYS A 22 5.93 -23.62 -5.70
CA LYS A 22 6.14 -23.22 -7.10
C LYS A 22 5.17 -22.09 -7.42
N ALA A 23 5.66 -21.07 -8.09
CA ALA A 23 4.88 -19.91 -8.49
C ALA A 23 5.20 -19.59 -9.95
N PHE A 24 4.22 -19.03 -10.65
CA PHE A 24 4.39 -18.51 -12.01
C PHE A 24 4.09 -17.02 -12.01
N ILE A 25 4.61 -16.31 -13.02
CA ILE A 25 4.39 -14.87 -13.18
C ILE A 25 3.26 -14.67 -14.18
N LEU A 26 2.25 -13.92 -13.76
CA LEU A 26 1.29 -13.32 -14.67
C LEU A 26 1.60 -11.84 -14.80
N LYS A 27 1.85 -11.38 -16.03
CA LYS A 27 2.09 -9.98 -16.36
C LYS A 27 1.23 -9.53 -17.53
N GLY A 28 0.96 -8.24 -17.60
CA GLY A 28 0.10 -7.71 -18.65
C GLY A 28 -0.19 -6.23 -18.54
N THR A 29 -1.10 -5.76 -19.38
CA THR A 29 -1.61 -4.38 -19.36
C THR A 29 -3.13 -4.40 -19.23
N LEU A 30 -3.67 -3.51 -18.40
CA LEU A 30 -5.11 -3.30 -18.26
C LEU A 30 -5.57 -2.13 -19.13
N LYS A 31 -6.63 -2.33 -19.91
CA LYS A 31 -7.18 -1.32 -20.83
C LYS A 31 -8.68 -1.15 -20.66
N GLU A 32 -9.19 -0.03 -21.15
CA GLU A 32 -10.62 0.18 -21.31
C GLU A 32 -11.14 -0.53 -22.57
N VAL A 33 -12.31 -1.17 -22.47
CA VAL A 33 -12.98 -1.80 -23.63
C VAL A 33 -13.31 -0.74 -24.67
N GLY A 34 -12.95 -1.01 -25.93
CA GLY A 34 -13.24 -0.10 -27.06
C GLY A 34 -12.33 1.14 -27.14
N SER A 35 -11.32 1.24 -26.27
CA SER A 35 -10.36 2.34 -26.23
C SER A 35 -8.91 1.83 -26.25
N SER A 36 -7.97 2.68 -26.65
CA SER A 36 -6.53 2.44 -26.47
C SER A 36 -6.02 2.86 -25.09
N ASN A 37 -6.87 3.50 -24.26
CA ASN A 37 -6.52 3.97 -22.93
C ASN A 37 -6.19 2.81 -21.98
N THR A 38 -5.12 2.97 -21.22
CA THR A 38 -4.75 2.07 -20.14
C THR A 38 -5.42 2.50 -18.85
N ILE A 39 -5.65 1.54 -17.94
CA ILE A 39 -6.30 1.78 -16.66
C ILE A 39 -5.24 1.70 -15.55
N PRO A 40 -4.73 2.83 -15.06
CA PRO A 40 -3.72 2.86 -14.01
C PRO A 40 -4.35 2.61 -12.63
N TYR A 41 -3.55 2.08 -11.70
CA TYR A 41 -3.90 1.89 -10.27
C TYR A 41 -5.12 0.99 -9.99
N ALA A 42 -5.48 0.12 -10.93
CA ALA A 42 -6.52 -0.88 -10.75
C ALA A 42 -6.08 -2.00 -9.81
N ASN A 43 -7.04 -2.64 -9.14
CA ASN A 43 -6.81 -3.81 -8.30
C ASN A 43 -6.72 -5.06 -9.13
N ILE A 44 -5.79 -5.93 -8.77
CA ILE A 44 -5.69 -7.27 -9.32
C ILE A 44 -5.49 -8.22 -8.13
N TRP A 45 -6.50 -9.05 -7.86
CA TRP A 45 -6.50 -9.94 -6.70
C TRP A 45 -6.81 -11.37 -7.08
N VAL A 46 -6.06 -12.33 -6.54
CA VAL A 46 -6.35 -13.76 -6.71
C VAL A 46 -7.46 -14.16 -5.74
N THR A 47 -8.56 -14.72 -6.26
CA THR A 47 -9.69 -15.17 -5.43
C THR A 47 -9.27 -16.28 -4.49
N ASN A 48 -9.88 -16.32 -3.30
CA ASN A 48 -9.56 -17.30 -2.24
C ASN A 48 -8.07 -17.33 -1.85
N SER A 49 -7.37 -16.24 -2.13
CA SER A 49 -5.96 -16.08 -1.87
C SER A 49 -5.72 -14.72 -1.22
N THR A 50 -4.53 -14.64 -0.67
CA THR A 50 -3.97 -13.44 -0.10
C THR A 50 -3.11 -12.70 -1.13
N GLN A 51 -2.97 -13.20 -2.36
CA GLN A 51 -2.05 -12.67 -3.36
C GLN A 51 -2.70 -11.59 -4.23
N GLY A 52 -2.00 -10.47 -4.42
CA GLY A 52 -2.41 -9.41 -5.33
C GLY A 52 -1.31 -8.51 -5.86
N THR A 53 -1.74 -7.58 -6.70
CA THR A 53 -0.93 -6.51 -7.27
C THR A 53 -1.82 -5.37 -7.76
N ALA A 54 -1.20 -4.27 -8.18
CA ALA A 54 -1.85 -3.15 -8.84
C ALA A 54 -1.35 -2.96 -10.27
N THR A 55 -2.10 -2.24 -11.09
CA THR A 55 -1.54 -1.65 -12.31
C THR A 55 -0.73 -0.39 -12.01
N ASP A 56 0.38 -0.18 -12.70
CA ASP A 56 1.23 0.99 -12.60
C ASP A 56 0.61 2.23 -13.30
N ALA A 57 1.34 3.36 -13.34
CA ALA A 57 0.89 4.59 -14.00
C ALA A 57 0.67 4.45 -15.52
N SER A 58 1.24 3.42 -16.14
CA SER A 58 1.05 3.07 -17.55
C SER A 58 0.00 1.96 -17.74
N GLY A 59 -0.61 1.46 -16.66
CA GLY A 59 -1.60 0.39 -16.66
C GLY A 59 -1.02 -1.01 -16.73
N ASN A 60 0.29 -1.19 -16.55
CA ASN A 60 0.93 -2.51 -16.55
C ASN A 60 0.88 -3.15 -15.17
N PHE A 61 0.81 -4.48 -15.11
CA PHE A 61 0.83 -5.22 -13.86
C PHE A 61 1.73 -6.44 -13.94
N LEU A 62 2.22 -6.86 -12.77
CA LEU A 62 2.93 -8.11 -12.56
C LEU A 62 2.50 -8.71 -11.22
N ILE A 63 2.07 -9.97 -11.23
CA ILE A 63 1.71 -10.75 -10.05
C ILE A 63 2.37 -12.13 -10.11
N SER A 64 3.10 -12.48 -9.05
CA SER A 64 3.52 -13.85 -8.83
C SER A 64 2.38 -14.61 -8.18
N VAL A 65 1.95 -15.69 -8.84
CA VAL A 65 0.83 -16.53 -8.41
C VAL A 65 1.37 -17.90 -8.02
N GLY A 66 1.12 -18.32 -6.78
CA GLY A 66 1.45 -19.68 -6.34
C GLY A 66 0.64 -20.72 -7.12
N GLU A 67 1.26 -21.85 -7.50
CA GLU A 67 0.62 -22.96 -8.24
C GLU A 67 -0.64 -23.50 -7.55
N ILE A 68 -0.71 -23.41 -6.22
CA ILE A 68 -1.90 -23.76 -5.44
C ILE A 68 -3.15 -22.97 -5.84
N HIS A 69 -2.98 -21.77 -6.39
CA HIS A 69 -4.06 -20.90 -6.88
C HIS A 69 -4.20 -20.91 -8.40
N ALA A 70 -3.55 -21.83 -9.13
CA ALA A 70 -3.61 -21.87 -10.59
C ALA A 70 -5.05 -22.08 -11.14
N LYS A 71 -5.97 -22.61 -10.32
CA LYS A 71 -7.39 -22.81 -10.67
C LYS A 71 -8.31 -21.69 -10.20
N GLU A 72 -7.78 -20.70 -9.49
CA GLU A 72 -8.55 -19.56 -9.00
C GLU A 72 -8.80 -18.54 -10.13
N LYS A 73 -9.51 -17.47 -9.81
CA LYS A 73 -9.73 -16.33 -10.71
C LYS A 73 -8.93 -15.13 -10.21
N ILE A 74 -8.66 -14.21 -11.12
CA ILE A 74 -8.24 -12.85 -10.76
C ILE A 74 -9.47 -11.96 -10.80
N LYS A 75 -9.78 -11.30 -9.68
CA LYS A 75 -10.73 -10.19 -9.57
C LYS A 75 -9.99 -8.90 -9.95
N ILE A 76 -10.53 -8.15 -10.90
CA ILE A 76 -10.03 -6.83 -11.28
C ILE A 76 -11.11 -5.78 -11.00
N SER A 77 -10.74 -4.71 -10.31
CA SER A 77 -11.64 -3.58 -10.07
C SER A 77 -10.89 -2.25 -10.17
N SER A 78 -11.57 -1.22 -10.65
CA SER A 78 -11.06 0.14 -10.77
C SER A 78 -12.20 1.13 -10.70
N ILE A 79 -11.94 2.34 -10.20
CA ILE A 79 -12.90 3.44 -10.13
C ILE A 79 -13.47 3.72 -11.53
N GLY A 80 -14.80 3.77 -11.66
CA GLY A 80 -15.49 4.08 -12.92
C GLY A 80 -15.57 2.91 -13.90
N TYR A 81 -15.23 1.70 -13.48
CA TYR A 81 -15.26 0.50 -14.31
C TYR A 81 -15.96 -0.66 -13.61
N LYS A 82 -16.62 -1.52 -14.40
CA LYS A 82 -17.25 -2.74 -13.88
C LYS A 82 -16.19 -3.73 -13.45
N THR A 83 -16.32 -4.26 -12.23
CA THR A 83 -15.48 -5.35 -11.74
C THR A 83 -15.59 -6.58 -12.65
N ARG A 84 -14.44 -7.16 -13.01
CA ARG A 84 -14.35 -8.35 -13.87
C ARG A 84 -13.52 -9.45 -13.23
N PHE A 85 -13.82 -10.69 -13.62
CA PHE A 85 -13.09 -11.88 -13.16
C PHE A 85 -12.50 -12.61 -14.35
N TYR A 86 -11.23 -12.98 -14.26
CA TYR A 86 -10.52 -13.77 -15.27
C TYR A 86 -10.03 -15.09 -14.69
N SER A 87 -10.24 -16.20 -15.40
CA SER A 87 -9.71 -17.50 -14.97
C SER A 87 -8.19 -17.53 -15.09
N ILE A 88 -7.48 -17.83 -14.00
CA ILE A 88 -6.01 -17.89 -14.01
C ILE A 88 -5.50 -19.00 -14.92
N ASP A 89 -6.19 -20.14 -14.95
CA ASP A 89 -5.83 -21.27 -15.81
C ASP A 89 -5.84 -20.90 -17.30
N SER A 90 -6.69 -19.94 -17.68
CA SER A 90 -6.76 -19.39 -19.04
C SER A 90 -5.71 -18.31 -19.32
N LEU A 91 -4.99 -17.83 -18.32
CA LEU A 91 -3.99 -16.76 -18.48
C LEU A 91 -2.55 -17.24 -18.26
N LYS A 92 -2.33 -18.25 -17.41
CA LYS A 92 -1.01 -18.66 -16.91
C LYS A 92 -0.01 -19.13 -17.99
N ASN A 93 -0.50 -19.51 -19.17
CA ASN A 93 0.34 -19.99 -20.28
C ASN A 93 0.72 -18.88 -21.27
N TYR A 94 0.26 -17.63 -21.04
CA TYR A 94 0.60 -16.49 -21.89
C TYR A 94 1.80 -15.73 -21.33
N ASN A 95 2.73 -15.34 -22.19
CA ASN A 95 3.90 -14.53 -21.80
C ASN A 95 3.51 -13.13 -21.28
N SER A 96 2.44 -12.55 -21.84
CA SER A 96 1.85 -11.29 -21.42
C SER A 96 0.40 -11.26 -21.85
N VAL A 97 -0.48 -10.68 -21.04
CA VAL A 97 -1.93 -10.61 -21.30
C VAL A 97 -2.42 -9.17 -21.40
N VAL A 98 -3.44 -8.94 -22.22
CA VAL A 98 -4.20 -7.67 -22.20
C VAL A 98 -5.55 -7.98 -21.57
N LEU A 99 -5.80 -7.38 -20.42
CA LEU A 99 -7.09 -7.49 -19.72
C LEU A 99 -7.87 -6.19 -19.94
N GLN A 100 -9.19 -6.27 -19.85
CA GLN A 100 -10.05 -5.13 -20.18
C GLN A 100 -11.19 -4.95 -19.19
N LEU A 101 -11.46 -3.70 -18.81
CA LEU A 101 -12.67 -3.35 -18.08
C LEU A 101 -13.60 -2.50 -18.94
N GLU A 102 -14.89 -2.73 -18.79
CA GLU A 102 -15.93 -1.88 -19.36
C GLU A 102 -16.14 -0.69 -18.43
N SER A 103 -16.24 0.51 -19.01
CA SER A 103 -16.62 1.70 -18.25
C SER A 103 -18.01 1.50 -17.65
N ASP A 104 -18.14 1.88 -16.39
CA ASP A 104 -19.41 1.86 -15.67
C ASP A 104 -19.95 3.29 -15.59
N VAL A 105 -20.66 3.70 -16.64
CA VAL A 105 -21.27 5.04 -16.73
C VAL A 105 -22.52 5.14 -15.84
N SER A 106 -23.08 3.99 -15.41
CA SER A 106 -24.28 3.87 -14.58
C SER A 106 -24.11 4.32 -13.12
N LEU A 107 -22.89 4.71 -12.76
CA LEU A 107 -22.46 4.91 -11.38
C LEU A 107 -22.49 6.42 -10.99
N LEU A 108 -22.79 7.32 -11.93
CA LEU A 108 -22.94 8.76 -11.68
C LEU A 108 -24.35 9.20 -11.25
N ASP A 109 -25.32 8.29 -11.17
CA ASP A 109 -26.66 8.66 -10.72
C ASP A 109 -26.81 8.55 -9.20
N GLU A 110 -27.22 9.69 -8.63
CA GLU A 110 -27.42 9.96 -7.22
C GLU A 110 -26.14 10.27 -6.42
N VAL A 111 -25.52 11.42 -6.75
CA VAL A 111 -25.06 12.28 -5.64
C VAL A 111 -26.26 12.43 -4.72
N VAL A 112 -26.24 11.79 -3.56
CA VAL A 112 -27.22 12.04 -2.50
C VAL A 112 -27.08 13.51 -2.16
N ILE A 113 -27.90 14.36 -2.80
CA ILE A 113 -28.03 15.76 -2.44
C ILE A 113 -28.73 15.72 -1.09
N ARG A 114 -27.93 15.66 -0.03
CA ARG A 114 -28.43 15.93 1.31
C ARG A 114 -28.98 17.34 1.29
N THR A 115 -30.29 17.46 1.45
CA THR A 115 -31.00 18.74 1.59
C THR A 115 -30.66 19.41 2.93
N ALA A 116 -30.08 18.67 3.88
CA ALA A 116 -29.53 19.19 5.13
C ALA A 116 -28.04 19.57 4.97
N PRO A 117 -27.57 20.63 5.67
CA PRO A 117 -26.15 20.98 5.72
C PRO A 117 -25.31 19.78 6.14
N VAL A 118 -24.31 19.41 5.33
CA VAL A 118 -23.37 18.33 5.66
C VAL A 118 -22.32 18.90 6.61
N ASN A 119 -22.23 18.36 7.82
CA ASN A 119 -21.18 18.71 8.76
C ASN A 119 -19.95 17.81 8.52
N PRO A 120 -18.84 18.33 7.94
CA PRO A 120 -17.66 17.52 7.66
C PRO A 120 -17.02 16.96 8.93
N ALA A 121 -17.12 17.64 10.07
CA ALA A 121 -16.55 17.17 11.32
C ALA A 121 -17.30 15.94 11.85
N GLU A 122 -18.63 15.89 11.71
CA GLU A 122 -19.44 14.71 12.08
C GLU A 122 -19.06 13.49 11.25
N ILE A 123 -18.90 13.65 9.92
CA ILE A 123 -18.47 12.55 9.04
C ILE A 123 -17.11 11.98 9.48
N VAL A 124 -16.15 12.85 9.80
CA VAL A 124 -14.83 12.40 10.29
C VAL A 124 -14.95 11.72 11.65
N GLN A 125 -15.79 12.21 12.56
CA GLN A 125 -16.05 11.56 13.85
C GLN A 125 -16.64 10.16 13.70
N GLU A 126 -17.63 10.00 12.82
CA GLU A 126 -18.27 8.71 12.50
C GLU A 126 -17.26 7.74 11.88
N ALA A 127 -16.37 8.23 11.01
CA ALA A 127 -15.30 7.43 10.45
C ALA A 127 -14.33 6.93 11.53
N ILE A 128 -13.91 7.82 12.44
CA ILE A 128 -13.05 7.45 13.58
C ILE A 128 -13.74 6.41 14.48
N ALA A 129 -15.03 6.59 14.77
CA ALA A 129 -15.82 5.63 15.56
C ALA A 129 -15.99 4.27 14.85
N SER A 130 -15.93 4.25 13.51
CA SER A 130 -16.11 3.05 12.69
C SER A 130 -14.81 2.29 12.41
N ILE A 131 -13.65 2.77 12.88
CA ILE A 131 -12.35 2.12 12.65
C ILE A 131 -12.38 0.65 13.14
N ASP A 132 -12.86 0.39 14.35
CA ASP A 132 -12.86 -0.97 14.90
C ASP A 132 -13.77 -1.94 14.11
N LYS A 133 -14.78 -1.42 13.42
CA LYS A 133 -15.68 -2.19 12.56
C LYS A 133 -15.07 -2.44 11.18
N ASN A 134 -14.40 -1.44 10.59
CA ASN A 134 -13.97 -1.47 9.19
C ASN A 134 -12.56 -2.04 9.00
N TYR A 135 -11.72 -2.02 10.03
CA TYR A 135 -10.35 -2.50 9.96
C TYR A 135 -10.16 -3.74 10.84
N LEU A 136 -9.13 -4.55 10.52
CA LEU A 136 -8.91 -5.81 11.20
C LEU A 136 -8.28 -5.59 12.58
N ASN A 137 -8.95 -6.04 13.64
CA ASN A 137 -8.48 -5.90 15.02
C ASN A 137 -7.81 -7.17 15.59
N ALA A 138 -7.73 -8.23 14.79
CA ALA A 138 -6.94 -9.42 15.07
C ALA A 138 -5.52 -9.29 14.48
N PRO A 139 -4.54 -10.07 14.95
CA PRO A 139 -3.22 -10.12 14.34
C PRO A 139 -3.26 -10.54 12.87
N PHE A 140 -2.36 -10.00 12.06
CA PHE A 140 -2.18 -10.39 10.67
C PHE A 140 -0.74 -10.09 10.21
N ASN A 141 -0.28 -10.81 9.19
CA ASN A 141 0.89 -10.42 8.44
C ASN A 141 0.50 -9.69 7.17
N ILE A 142 1.39 -8.80 6.72
CA ILE A 142 1.22 -8.05 5.49
C ILE A 142 2.53 -8.03 4.73
N GLU A 143 2.50 -8.22 3.42
CA GLU A 143 3.67 -8.13 2.57
C GLU A 143 3.48 -7.03 1.54
N TYR A 144 4.50 -6.19 1.37
CA TYR A 144 4.52 -5.11 0.39
C TYR A 144 5.71 -5.23 -0.55
N TYR A 145 5.51 -4.78 -1.78
CA TYR A 145 6.57 -4.43 -2.71
C TYR A 145 6.70 -2.91 -2.72
N SER A 146 7.91 -2.40 -2.50
CA SER A 146 8.19 -0.96 -2.45
C SER A 146 9.25 -0.57 -3.46
N GLU A 147 8.97 0.50 -4.21
CA GLU A 147 9.86 1.11 -5.19
C GLU A 147 10.14 2.54 -4.77
N MET A 148 11.41 2.91 -4.70
CA MET A 148 11.83 4.25 -4.36
C MET A 148 12.84 4.77 -5.37
N THR A 149 12.66 6.01 -5.79
CA THR A 149 13.58 6.72 -6.69
C THR A 149 14.03 8.01 -6.04
N ALA A 150 15.33 8.26 -6.07
CA ALA A 150 15.93 9.54 -5.72
C ALA A 150 16.58 10.12 -6.97
N SER A 151 16.17 11.33 -7.34
CA SER A 151 16.71 12.06 -8.48
C SER A 151 17.39 13.32 -7.98
N ASP A 152 18.70 13.41 -8.18
CA ASP A 152 19.46 14.64 -7.97
C ASP A 152 19.06 15.62 -9.08
N ILE A 153 18.42 16.72 -8.68
CA ILE A 153 17.88 17.72 -9.60
C ILE A 153 19.01 18.48 -10.31
N SER A 154 20.18 18.60 -9.68
CA SER A 154 21.31 19.34 -10.24
C SER A 154 22.13 18.52 -11.21
N SER A 155 22.43 17.26 -10.87
CA SER A 155 23.26 16.39 -11.72
C SER A 155 22.48 15.48 -12.66
N GLY A 156 21.17 15.32 -12.45
CA GLY A 156 20.34 14.36 -13.17
C GLY A 156 20.56 12.90 -12.76
N LYS A 157 21.44 12.63 -11.78
CA LYS A 157 21.69 11.27 -11.29
C LYS A 157 20.44 10.68 -10.65
N VAL A 158 20.16 9.43 -10.99
CA VAL A 158 19.03 8.67 -10.44
C VAL A 158 19.55 7.46 -9.67
N PHE A 159 19.07 7.32 -8.44
CA PHE A 159 19.20 6.13 -7.62
C PHE A 159 17.82 5.48 -7.48
N SER A 160 17.74 4.18 -7.72
CA SER A 160 16.49 3.42 -7.54
C SER A 160 16.72 2.25 -6.60
N LEU A 161 15.71 1.98 -5.80
CA LEU A 161 15.70 0.86 -4.87
C LEU A 161 14.33 0.20 -4.87
N GLU A 162 14.36 -1.11 -4.95
CA GLU A 162 13.20 -1.98 -4.81
C GLU A 162 13.38 -2.81 -3.54
N THR A 163 12.32 -3.00 -2.77
CA THR A 163 12.35 -3.81 -1.54
C THR A 163 11.08 -4.60 -1.36
N ILE A 164 11.22 -5.73 -0.66
CA ILE A 164 10.09 -6.46 -0.09
C ILE A 164 10.03 -6.14 1.38
N LEU A 165 8.83 -5.83 1.87
CA LEU A 165 8.58 -5.51 3.26
C LEU A 165 7.63 -6.58 3.81
N THR A 166 8.01 -7.20 4.92
CA THR A 166 7.15 -8.15 5.63
C THR A 166 6.77 -7.55 6.97
N GLY A 167 5.48 -7.46 7.21
CA GLY A 167 4.88 -6.80 8.35
C GLY A 167 4.16 -7.78 9.26
N TYR A 168 4.17 -7.48 10.56
CA TYR A 168 3.29 -8.08 11.56
C TYR A 168 2.52 -6.96 12.25
N SER A 169 1.20 -7.02 12.17
CA SER A 169 0.29 -6.16 12.90
C SER A 169 -0.41 -6.96 13.97
N SER A 170 -0.63 -6.37 15.13
CA SER A 170 -1.51 -6.94 16.17
C SER A 170 -2.99 -6.55 15.98
N GLY A 171 -3.29 -5.75 14.94
CA GLY A 171 -4.60 -5.17 14.62
C GLY A 171 -4.57 -3.63 14.57
N TYR A 172 -5.66 -3.02 14.11
CA TYR A 172 -5.78 -1.56 13.93
C TYR A 172 -6.30 -0.78 15.15
N SER A 173 -6.70 -1.46 16.23
CA SER A 173 -7.19 -0.79 17.44
C SER A 173 -6.12 0.10 18.10
N SER A 174 -6.56 1.16 18.77
CA SER A 174 -5.73 2.17 19.43
C SER A 174 -4.48 1.61 20.16
N GLY A 175 -3.29 2.09 19.78
CA GLY A 175 -2.03 1.75 20.44
C GLY A 175 -1.29 0.55 19.83
N LYS A 176 -1.96 -0.23 18.99
CA LYS A 176 -1.34 -1.29 18.20
C LYS A 176 -0.56 -0.69 17.04
N ARG A 177 0.54 -1.34 16.67
CA ARG A 177 1.44 -0.87 15.64
C ARG A 177 1.95 -2.04 14.81
N ILE A 178 2.43 -1.73 13.60
CA ILE A 178 2.96 -2.71 12.67
C ILE A 178 4.48 -2.73 12.79
N ILE A 179 5.07 -3.91 12.90
CA ILE A 179 6.52 -4.12 12.84
C ILE A 179 6.84 -4.60 11.43
N PHE A 180 7.83 -3.99 10.78
CA PHE A 180 8.27 -4.38 9.44
C PHE A 180 9.71 -4.88 9.44
N LYS A 181 9.97 -5.86 8.57
CA LYS A 181 11.31 -6.34 8.19
C LYS A 181 11.51 -6.24 6.69
N ILE A 182 12.77 -6.14 6.28
CA ILE A 182 13.15 -6.02 4.87
C ILE A 182 13.89 -7.31 4.45
N PRO A 183 13.19 -8.38 4.03
CA PRO A 183 13.85 -9.61 3.62
C PRO A 183 14.64 -9.49 2.32
N GLN A 184 14.25 -8.60 1.41
CA GLN A 184 14.83 -8.50 0.08
C GLN A 184 15.00 -7.04 -0.36
N LYS A 185 16.12 -6.75 -1.03
CA LYS A 185 16.37 -5.47 -1.69
C LYS A 185 17.07 -5.67 -3.04
N ARG A 186 16.83 -4.76 -3.98
CA ARG A 186 17.57 -4.60 -5.24
C ARG A 186 17.77 -3.11 -5.49
N ALA A 187 19.00 -2.67 -5.75
CA ALA A 187 19.32 -1.27 -5.98
C ALA A 187 20.00 -1.07 -7.33
N THR A 188 19.75 0.07 -7.97
CA THR A 188 20.40 0.46 -9.24
C THR A 188 20.79 1.93 -9.20
N GLY A 189 21.95 2.25 -9.77
CA GLY A 189 22.52 3.61 -9.75
C GLY A 189 23.28 3.94 -8.47
N ASP A 190 24.01 5.05 -8.48
CA ASP A 190 24.79 5.50 -7.33
C ASP A 190 23.91 6.22 -6.30
N ASN A 191 23.91 5.71 -5.07
CA ASN A 191 23.19 6.35 -3.97
C ASN A 191 23.87 7.65 -3.53
N HIS A 192 23.48 8.76 -4.15
CA HIS A 192 23.95 10.10 -3.84
C HIS A 192 23.38 10.65 -2.52
N LEU A 193 22.33 10.04 -1.95
CA LEU A 193 21.75 10.47 -0.67
C LEU A 193 22.68 10.20 0.52
N LYS A 194 23.70 9.35 0.37
CA LYS A 194 24.74 9.12 1.38
C LYS A 194 25.50 10.40 1.74
N ALA A 195 25.63 11.34 0.80
CA ALA A 195 26.38 12.58 1.01
C ALA A 195 25.74 13.52 2.04
N ILE A 196 24.48 13.27 2.41
CA ILE A 196 23.72 14.10 3.36
C ILE A 196 23.24 13.28 4.57
N ASP A 197 23.88 12.12 4.81
CA ASP A 197 23.50 11.16 5.88
C ASP A 197 21.99 10.90 5.92
N TYR A 198 21.37 10.82 4.74
CA TYR A 198 19.95 10.51 4.66
C TYR A 198 19.77 9.04 5.03
N ASN A 199 19.47 8.80 6.31
CA ASN A 199 19.15 7.48 6.86
C ASN A 199 17.91 6.94 6.16
N TYR A 200 18.17 6.14 5.15
CA TYR A 200 17.24 5.76 4.12
C TYR A 200 16.33 4.65 4.62
N TRP A 201 15.02 4.88 4.64
CA TRP A 201 14.04 3.80 4.80
C TRP A 201 13.21 3.67 3.52
N PRO A 202 13.17 2.49 2.86
CA PRO A 202 12.41 2.25 1.63
C PRO A 202 10.89 2.37 1.84
N THR A 203 10.48 2.67 3.07
CA THR A 203 9.11 2.72 3.56
C THR A 203 8.72 4.13 3.96
N PHE A 204 9.64 5.09 3.77
CA PHE A 204 9.90 6.36 4.46
C PHE A 204 8.97 6.75 5.60
N GLU A 205 7.66 6.67 5.41
CA GLU A 205 6.66 7.19 6.31
C GLU A 205 5.41 6.29 6.39
N ILE A 206 5.44 4.99 6.05
CA ILE A 206 4.24 4.11 6.09
C ILE A 206 3.46 4.24 7.41
N HIS A 207 4.19 4.38 8.53
CA HIS A 207 3.62 4.61 9.87
C HIS A 207 3.04 6.03 10.11
N ASN A 208 3.48 7.02 9.34
CA ASN A 208 2.96 8.39 9.40
C ASN A 208 1.86 8.62 8.37
N VAL A 209 1.88 7.91 7.24
CA VAL A 209 0.83 7.96 6.20
C VAL A 209 -0.40 7.17 6.65
N ASP A 210 -0.24 5.96 7.17
CA ASP A 210 -1.32 5.20 7.77
C ASP A 210 -1.65 5.75 9.17
N GLN A 211 -2.46 6.82 9.20
CA GLN A 211 -2.93 7.42 10.46
C GLN A 211 -3.88 6.51 11.24
N ILE A 212 -4.43 5.45 10.62
CA ILE A 212 -5.35 4.51 11.28
C ILE A 212 -4.56 3.59 12.21
N SER A 213 -3.42 3.06 11.77
CA SER A 213 -2.51 2.27 12.62
C SER A 213 -1.61 3.13 13.51
N ASN A 214 -1.68 4.46 13.43
CA ASN A 214 -0.83 5.34 14.21
C ASN A 214 -1.27 5.42 15.68
N ALA A 215 -0.51 4.76 16.56
CA ALA A 215 -0.73 4.73 18.00
C ALA A 215 -0.76 6.11 18.70
N PHE A 216 -0.08 7.12 18.13
CA PHE A 216 -0.03 8.47 18.71
C PHE A 216 -1.22 9.33 18.32
N LYS A 217 -2.00 8.89 17.31
CA LYS A 217 -3.16 9.59 16.75
C LYS A 217 -2.80 11.05 16.46
N HIS A 218 -1.97 11.32 15.46
CA HIS A 218 -1.79 12.69 14.95
C HIS A 218 -2.74 12.95 13.78
N GLY A 219 -2.80 14.20 13.33
CA GLY A 219 -3.55 14.59 12.14
C GLY A 219 -5.07 14.67 12.35
N ILE A 220 -5.78 14.58 11.23
CA ILE A 220 -7.23 14.79 11.16
C ILE A 220 -8.03 13.68 11.87
N LEU A 221 -7.42 12.51 12.07
CA LEU A 221 -8.06 11.36 12.74
C LEU A 221 -7.95 11.41 14.27
N ASN A 222 -7.33 12.45 14.85
CA ASN A 222 -7.31 12.66 16.28
C ASN A 222 -8.51 13.48 16.74
N LEU A 223 -9.47 12.83 17.40
CA LEU A 223 -10.65 13.47 17.99
C LEU A 223 -10.32 14.66 18.90
N LYS A 224 -9.19 14.64 19.64
CA LYS A 224 -8.78 15.73 20.54
C LYS A 224 -8.29 16.98 19.80
N HIS A 225 -7.95 16.86 18.53
CA HIS A 225 -7.41 17.95 17.72
C HIS A 225 -8.29 18.28 16.51
N LEU A 226 -9.43 17.61 16.39
CA LEU A 226 -10.32 17.77 15.25
C LEU A 226 -10.82 19.22 15.10
N ASP A 227 -11.03 19.91 16.23
CA ASP A 227 -11.39 21.35 16.30
C ASP A 227 -10.27 22.30 15.80
N LYS A 228 -9.04 21.80 15.62
CA LYS A 228 -7.90 22.56 15.09
C LYS A 228 -7.83 22.57 13.57
N PHE A 229 -8.71 21.81 12.90
CA PHE A 229 -8.77 21.75 11.45
C PHE A 229 -9.96 22.54 10.91
N SER A 230 -9.71 23.32 9.88
CA SER A 230 -10.79 23.83 9.03
C SER A 230 -11.10 22.78 7.99
N MET A 231 -12.37 22.40 7.88
CA MET A 231 -12.82 21.34 6.99
C MET A 231 -13.87 21.84 6.01
N LYS A 232 -13.85 21.27 4.82
CA LYS A 232 -14.80 21.53 3.75
C LYS A 232 -15.29 20.20 3.20
N TYR A 233 -16.61 20.04 3.15
CA TYR A 233 -17.23 18.98 2.39
C TYR A 233 -17.12 19.31 0.89
N SER A 234 -16.42 18.46 0.13
CA SER A 234 -16.18 18.67 -1.30
C SER A 234 -17.19 17.95 -2.19
N GLY A 235 -17.96 17.01 -1.64
CA GLY A 235 -19.02 16.31 -2.36
C GLY A 235 -19.01 14.81 -2.12
N VAL A 236 -19.88 14.14 -2.88
CA VAL A 236 -19.91 12.68 -3.00
C VAL A 236 -19.27 12.30 -4.33
N SER A 237 -18.45 11.26 -4.32
CA SER A 237 -17.93 10.63 -5.52
C SER A 237 -17.94 9.12 -5.35
N LEU A 238 -17.53 8.40 -6.39
CA LEU A 238 -17.28 6.97 -6.29
C LEU A 238 -15.82 6.67 -6.07
N PHE A 239 -15.58 5.57 -5.36
CA PHE A 239 -14.27 4.99 -5.16
C PHE A 239 -14.37 3.46 -5.16
N ASP A 240 -13.80 2.83 -6.19
CA ASP A 240 -13.98 1.42 -6.54
C ASP A 240 -15.49 1.10 -6.69
N GLU A 241 -16.05 0.27 -5.80
CA GLU A 241 -17.47 -0.12 -5.80
C GLU A 241 -18.30 0.69 -4.76
N ASP A 242 -17.65 1.57 -3.98
CA ASP A 242 -18.28 2.33 -2.89
C ASP A 242 -18.53 3.79 -3.27
N THR A 243 -19.62 4.34 -2.75
CA THR A 243 -19.85 5.80 -2.72
C THR A 243 -19.12 6.40 -1.52
N VAL A 244 -18.42 7.53 -1.73
CA VAL A 244 -17.59 8.18 -0.71
C VAL A 244 -17.89 9.67 -0.57
N PHE A 245 -17.92 10.14 0.67
CA PHE A 245 -17.76 11.55 1.00
C PHE A 245 -16.30 11.95 0.83
N THR A 246 -16.05 13.11 0.22
CA THR A 246 -14.72 13.73 0.20
C THR A 246 -14.69 14.93 1.13
N ILE A 247 -13.83 14.87 2.15
CA ILE A 247 -13.59 15.95 3.10
C ILE A 247 -12.20 16.52 2.87
N GLU A 248 -12.12 17.77 2.43
CA GLU A 248 -10.87 18.54 2.41
C GLU A 248 -10.63 19.18 3.78
N TYR A 249 -9.39 19.24 4.21
CA TYR A 249 -9.03 19.87 5.47
C TYR A 249 -7.69 20.62 5.37
N TYR A 250 -7.52 21.62 6.23
CA TYR A 250 -6.22 22.22 6.51
C TYR A 250 -6.11 22.63 7.97
N ALA A 251 -4.91 22.58 8.53
CA ALA A 251 -4.61 23.12 9.85
C ALA A 251 -4.18 24.60 9.70
N PRO A 252 -4.96 25.58 10.18
CA PRO A 252 -4.59 27.00 10.07
C PRO A 252 -3.32 27.36 10.86
N LYS A 253 -3.07 26.61 11.94
CA LYS A 253 -1.88 26.76 12.80
C LYS A 253 -1.28 25.37 13.07
N PRO A 254 -0.46 24.82 12.17
CA PRO A 254 0.19 23.54 12.38
C PRO A 254 1.08 23.58 13.63
N THR A 255 1.02 22.53 14.45
CA THR A 255 1.90 22.33 15.61
C THR A 255 2.48 20.92 15.59
N LYS A 256 3.48 20.65 16.43
CA LYS A 256 4.03 19.29 16.59
C LYS A 256 2.96 18.30 17.08
N GLU A 257 2.08 18.73 17.97
CA GLU A 257 0.98 17.91 18.51
C GLU A 257 -0.04 17.54 17.43
N ILE A 258 -0.42 18.53 16.60
CA ILE A 258 -1.40 18.33 15.51
C ILE A 258 -0.80 17.49 14.39
N THR A 259 0.43 17.78 13.98
CA THR A 259 1.01 17.20 12.76
C THR A 259 1.76 15.89 13.02
N GLY A 260 2.26 15.68 14.24
CA GLY A 260 3.13 14.54 14.58
C GLY A 260 4.57 14.67 14.11
N TYR A 261 4.91 15.72 13.35
CA TYR A 261 6.24 15.87 12.75
C TYR A 261 7.21 16.61 13.68
N GLY A 262 8.44 16.12 13.76
CA GLY A 262 9.51 16.75 14.54
C GLY A 262 9.84 18.16 14.05
N VAL A 263 9.88 18.33 12.73
CA VAL A 263 9.91 19.64 12.07
C VAL A 263 8.50 19.98 11.64
N VAL A 264 7.91 21.00 12.27
CA VAL A 264 6.52 21.38 11.99
C VAL A 264 6.43 22.02 10.60
N PRO A 265 5.62 21.47 9.69
CA PRO A 265 5.45 22.05 8.36
C PRO A 265 4.66 23.37 8.44
N LYS A 266 4.97 24.30 7.54
CA LYS A 266 4.22 25.57 7.42
C LYS A 266 2.84 25.36 6.82
N VAL A 267 2.72 24.35 5.97
CA VAL A 267 1.47 23.94 5.32
C VAL A 267 1.14 22.53 5.80
N TYR A 268 -0.08 22.32 6.28
CA TYR A 268 -0.58 20.98 6.56
C TYR A 268 -2.04 20.90 6.13
N LYS A 269 -2.29 20.24 5.00
CA LYS A 269 -3.62 20.08 4.41
C LYS A 269 -3.77 18.69 3.81
N GLY A 270 -4.99 18.32 3.48
CA GLY A 270 -5.27 17.03 2.90
C GLY A 270 -6.71 16.84 2.48
N SER A 271 -6.99 15.64 2.00
CA SER A 271 -8.32 15.15 1.64
C SER A 271 -8.50 13.74 2.20
N ILE A 272 -9.68 13.43 2.73
CA ILE A 272 -10.05 12.09 3.18
C ILE A 272 -11.33 11.65 2.48
N SER A 273 -11.32 10.44 1.93
CA SER A 273 -12.47 9.82 1.29
C SER A 273 -13.04 8.74 2.22
N ILE A 274 -14.30 8.89 2.59
CA ILE A 274 -14.99 8.08 3.60
C ILE A 274 -16.25 7.48 2.98
N THR A 275 -16.43 6.15 3.04
CA THR A 275 -17.62 5.51 2.45
C THR A 275 -18.90 6.01 3.11
N THR A 276 -19.94 6.22 2.32
CA THR A 276 -21.23 6.74 2.82
C THR A 276 -22.02 5.70 3.60
N GLY A 277 -21.84 4.40 3.31
CA GLY A 277 -22.57 3.32 3.96
C GLY A 277 -21.90 2.77 5.23
N THR A 278 -20.58 2.68 5.25
CA THR A 278 -19.83 2.05 6.36
C THR A 278 -18.95 3.01 7.13
N HIS A 279 -18.77 4.25 6.66
CA HIS A 279 -17.82 5.22 7.21
C HIS A 279 -16.37 4.70 7.24
N ALA A 280 -16.01 3.85 6.28
CA ALA A 280 -14.64 3.36 6.11
C ALA A 280 -13.80 4.42 5.38
N ILE A 281 -12.57 4.65 5.85
CA ILE A 281 -11.62 5.53 5.17
C ILE A 281 -10.96 4.73 4.04
N VAL A 282 -11.24 5.11 2.80
CA VAL A 282 -10.72 4.38 1.62
C VAL A 282 -9.57 5.10 0.93
N LYS A 283 -9.44 6.41 1.18
CA LYS A 283 -8.32 7.21 0.68
C LYS A 283 -7.99 8.32 1.66
N HIS A 284 -6.71 8.61 1.82
CA HIS A 284 -6.24 9.78 2.56
C HIS A 284 -5.02 10.38 1.88
N GLU A 285 -5.06 11.67 1.63
CA GLU A 285 -3.96 12.44 1.05
C GLU A 285 -3.54 13.53 2.00
N ILE A 286 -2.22 13.69 2.19
CA ILE A 286 -1.62 14.71 3.03
C ILE A 286 -0.64 15.48 2.16
N THR A 287 -0.70 16.81 2.20
CA THR A 287 0.25 17.70 1.53
C THR A 287 0.79 18.71 2.52
N THR A 288 2.12 18.82 2.56
CA THR A 288 2.86 19.82 3.31
C THR A 288 3.75 20.64 2.38
N ASP A 289 4.47 21.62 2.92
CA ASP A 289 5.49 22.37 2.20
C ASP A 289 6.77 21.54 1.93
N GLN A 290 6.90 20.36 2.54
CA GLN A 290 8.12 19.53 2.46
C GLN A 290 7.88 18.21 1.70
N PHE A 291 6.67 17.67 1.78
CA PHE A 291 6.31 16.36 1.24
C PHE A 291 4.81 16.24 1.00
N SER A 292 4.43 15.27 0.16
CA SER A 292 3.06 14.82 -0.02
C SER A 292 2.99 13.30 0.10
N TYR A 293 1.89 12.83 0.66
CA TYR A 293 1.57 11.42 0.82
C TYR A 293 0.16 11.12 0.34
N SER A 294 -0.03 9.90 -0.18
CA SER A 294 -1.32 9.33 -0.53
C SER A 294 -1.36 7.91 -0.03
N ILE A 295 -2.47 7.50 0.58
CA ILE A 295 -2.74 6.12 0.93
C ILE A 295 -4.14 5.77 0.44
N ILE A 296 -4.22 4.60 -0.18
CA ILE A 296 -5.46 3.97 -0.60
C ILE A 296 -5.64 2.71 0.24
N TYR A 297 -6.81 2.56 0.85
CA TYR A 297 -7.21 1.35 1.55
C TYR A 297 -8.22 0.59 0.69
N LYS A 298 -8.06 -0.72 0.62
CA LYS A 298 -8.97 -1.56 -0.16
C LYS A 298 -9.51 -2.70 0.65
N LYS A 299 -10.76 -3.06 0.33
CA LYS A 299 -11.50 -4.09 1.02
C LYS A 299 -11.00 -5.46 0.57
N TRP A 300 -10.52 -6.25 1.52
CA TRP A 300 -10.25 -7.67 1.37
C TRP A 300 -11.11 -8.43 2.38
N GLU A 301 -11.89 -9.39 1.88
CA GLU A 301 -13.01 -9.97 2.61
C GLU A 301 -13.93 -8.86 3.14
N GLU A 302 -14.03 -8.70 4.47
CA GLU A 302 -14.86 -7.68 5.13
C GLU A 302 -14.09 -6.52 5.74
N LYS A 303 -12.77 -6.44 5.51
CA LYS A 303 -11.88 -5.47 6.18
C LYS A 303 -11.05 -4.66 5.19
N TYR A 304 -10.79 -3.41 5.51
CA TYR A 304 -9.93 -2.53 4.70
C TYR A 304 -8.47 -2.62 5.16
N PHE A 305 -7.56 -2.64 4.19
CA PHE A 305 -6.11 -2.68 4.43
C PHE A 305 -5.40 -1.64 3.54
N PRO A 306 -4.29 -1.04 3.99
CA PRO A 306 -3.45 -0.19 3.16
C PRO A 306 -2.98 -0.99 1.95
N TYR A 307 -3.41 -0.53 0.78
CA TYR A 307 -3.21 -1.21 -0.48
C TYR A 307 -2.09 -0.55 -1.28
N TRP A 308 -2.17 0.77 -1.43
CA TRP A 308 -1.18 1.54 -2.16
C TRP A 308 -0.83 2.78 -1.36
N ILE A 309 0.46 3.02 -1.19
CA ILE A 309 0.99 4.19 -0.52
C ILE A 309 1.97 4.86 -1.47
N TYR A 310 1.81 6.15 -1.65
CA TYR A 310 2.74 6.97 -2.40
C TYR A 310 3.25 8.10 -1.54
N GLY A 311 4.52 8.41 -1.70
CA GLY A 311 5.14 9.57 -1.08
C GLY A 311 6.09 10.29 -2.01
N GLU A 312 6.07 11.61 -1.91
CA GLU A 312 7.03 12.50 -2.56
C GLU A 312 7.60 13.46 -1.53
N ARG A 313 8.92 13.63 -1.53
CA ARG A 313 9.62 14.62 -0.71
C ARG A 313 10.71 15.30 -1.53
N ARG A 314 10.96 16.56 -1.21
CA ARG A 314 12.16 17.27 -1.67
C ARG A 314 13.09 17.46 -0.49
N THR A 315 14.31 16.96 -0.60
CA THR A 315 15.37 17.25 0.36
C THR A 315 16.30 18.29 -0.24
N ARG A 316 16.62 19.33 0.56
CA ARG A 316 17.58 20.35 0.22
C ARG A 316 18.63 20.41 1.32
N ALA A 317 19.84 19.94 0.99
CA ALA A 317 21.05 20.22 1.74
C ALA A 317 21.90 21.25 0.98
N THR A 318 22.92 21.79 1.64
CA THR A 318 23.84 22.81 1.07
C THR A 318 24.44 22.41 -0.28
N VAL A 319 24.63 21.11 -0.52
CA VAL A 319 25.30 20.56 -1.70
C VAL A 319 24.44 19.62 -2.53
N LEU A 320 23.18 19.37 -2.14
CA LEU A 320 22.33 18.38 -2.80
C LEU A 320 20.86 18.79 -2.75
N LEU A 321 20.22 18.79 -3.92
CA LEU A 321 18.79 18.95 -4.07
C LEU A 321 18.24 17.68 -4.71
N SER A 322 17.58 16.82 -3.94
CA SER A 322 17.02 15.56 -4.45
C SER A 322 15.50 15.56 -4.33
N LYS A 323 14.84 15.11 -5.40
CA LYS A 323 13.44 14.67 -5.36
C LYS A 323 13.43 13.18 -5.06
N ILE A 324 12.71 12.78 -4.01
CA ILE A 324 12.56 11.39 -3.60
C ILE A 324 11.09 11.01 -3.75
N THR A 325 10.83 9.92 -4.46
CA THR A 325 9.48 9.35 -4.63
C THR A 325 9.47 7.90 -4.17
N ASN A 326 8.42 7.48 -3.48
CA ASN A 326 8.24 6.10 -3.05
C ASN A 326 6.82 5.63 -3.40
N SER A 327 6.70 4.39 -3.87
CA SER A 327 5.44 3.70 -4.11
C SER A 327 5.50 2.34 -3.43
N ILE A 328 4.53 2.06 -2.56
CA ILE A 328 4.41 0.80 -1.84
C ILE A 328 3.08 0.17 -2.24
N THR A 329 3.12 -1.07 -2.70
CA THR A 329 1.95 -1.81 -3.17
C THR A 329 1.80 -3.11 -2.40
N LEU A 330 0.59 -3.37 -1.92
CA LEU A 330 0.23 -4.59 -1.22
C LEU A 330 0.44 -5.82 -2.11
N LYS A 331 1.18 -6.79 -1.59
CA LYS A 331 1.40 -8.09 -2.22
C LYS A 331 0.57 -9.17 -1.57
N SER A 332 0.55 -9.23 -0.24
CA SER A 332 -0.30 -10.18 0.46
C SER A 332 -0.71 -9.83 1.88
N ILE A 333 -1.77 -10.47 2.37
CA ILE A 333 -2.30 -10.38 3.74
C ILE A 333 -2.53 -11.79 4.29
N GLU A 334 -1.89 -12.20 5.38
CA GLU A 334 -2.14 -13.51 6.02
C GLU A 334 -2.83 -13.32 7.38
N THR A 335 -4.01 -13.92 7.54
CA THR A 335 -4.85 -13.79 8.76
C THR A 335 -5.08 -15.10 9.51
N LYS A 336 -4.75 -16.26 8.91
CA LYS A 336 -4.96 -17.59 9.49
C LYS A 336 -3.70 -18.11 10.15
N ASN A 337 -2.58 -18.08 9.43
CA ASN A 337 -1.28 -18.60 9.89
C ASN A 337 -0.31 -17.46 10.23
N VAL A 338 -0.75 -16.57 11.12
CA VAL A 338 -0.01 -15.35 11.47
C VAL A 338 1.30 -15.70 12.19
N LYS A 339 2.42 -15.23 11.63
CA LYS A 339 3.76 -15.31 12.21
C LYS A 339 4.10 -14.00 12.90
N VAL A 340 4.43 -14.09 14.19
CA VAL A 340 4.92 -12.94 14.95
C VAL A 340 6.29 -12.54 14.41
N ILE A 341 6.46 -11.25 14.12
CA ILE A 341 7.75 -10.68 13.77
C ILE A 341 8.26 -9.93 15.00
N GLU A 342 9.35 -10.42 15.58
CA GLU A 342 10.05 -9.73 16.67
C GLU A 342 10.84 -8.54 16.11
N GLY A 343 10.78 -7.43 16.81
CA GLY A 343 11.45 -6.19 16.46
C GLY A 343 10.91 -5.03 17.28
N LYS A 344 11.61 -3.90 17.25
CA LYS A 344 11.07 -2.66 17.80
C LYS A 344 10.11 -2.05 16.81
N VAL A 345 9.04 -1.47 17.32
CA VAL A 345 8.01 -0.92 16.45
C VAL A 345 8.48 0.37 15.79
N ASN A 346 8.18 0.51 14.49
CA ASN A 346 8.61 1.63 13.64
C ASN A 346 10.14 1.75 13.52
N GLU A 347 10.90 0.71 13.90
CA GLU A 347 12.31 0.56 13.56
C GLU A 347 12.40 -0.49 12.44
N PHE A 348 13.03 -0.12 11.33
CA PHE A 348 13.33 -1.03 10.24
C PHE A 348 14.70 -1.67 10.44
N ASP A 349 14.88 -2.85 9.85
CA ASP A 349 16.22 -3.44 9.72
C ASP A 349 17.16 -2.45 9.02
N ASP A 350 18.44 -2.45 9.39
CA ASP A 350 19.45 -1.70 8.64
C ASP A 350 19.49 -2.26 7.22
N ILE A 351 18.95 -1.48 6.27
CA ILE A 351 18.84 -1.89 4.88
C ILE A 351 20.19 -2.28 4.29
N ASN A 352 21.30 -1.74 4.78
CA ASN A 352 22.63 -2.09 4.30
C ASN A 352 22.98 -3.56 4.59
N THR A 353 22.42 -4.15 5.65
CA THR A 353 22.63 -5.55 6.04
C THR A 353 21.87 -6.56 5.18
N VAL A 354 20.79 -6.13 4.53
CA VAL A 354 19.98 -6.99 3.64
C VAL A 354 20.81 -7.36 2.42
N LYS A 355 20.95 -8.65 2.12
CA LYS A 355 21.70 -9.13 0.95
C LYS A 355 20.81 -9.17 -0.28
N TYR A 356 21.39 -8.91 -1.45
CA TYR A 356 20.73 -9.13 -2.74
C TYR A 356 20.66 -10.63 -3.03
N ASP A 357 19.46 -11.13 -3.31
CA ASP A 357 19.21 -12.51 -3.73
C ASP A 357 18.80 -12.53 -5.21
N GLU A 358 19.77 -12.79 -6.08
CA GLU A 358 19.55 -12.81 -7.53
C GLU A 358 18.45 -13.80 -7.95
N VAL A 359 18.41 -14.98 -7.33
CA VAL A 359 17.42 -16.02 -7.66
C VAL A 359 16.02 -15.53 -7.31
N TYR A 360 15.84 -14.94 -6.13
CA TYR A 360 14.57 -14.35 -5.73
C TYR A 360 14.11 -13.29 -6.73
N TRP A 361 14.96 -12.30 -7.03
CA TRP A 361 14.59 -11.18 -7.89
C TRP A 361 14.30 -11.62 -9.32
N ASN A 362 15.07 -12.56 -9.87
CA ASN A 362 14.82 -13.10 -11.21
C ASN A 362 13.57 -13.99 -11.25
N THR A 363 13.21 -14.65 -10.15
CA THR A 363 12.03 -15.51 -10.07
C THR A 363 10.74 -14.70 -9.91
N PHE A 364 10.73 -13.75 -8.98
CA PHE A 364 9.51 -13.07 -8.54
C PHE A 364 9.31 -11.68 -9.17
N PHE A 365 10.40 -11.00 -9.56
CA PHE A 365 10.39 -9.63 -10.11
C PHE A 365 11.41 -9.46 -11.25
N PRO A 366 11.37 -10.30 -12.29
CA PRO A 366 12.32 -10.23 -13.40
C PRO A 366 12.21 -8.88 -14.12
N LYS A 367 13.35 -8.25 -14.38
CA LYS A 367 13.40 -7.11 -15.31
C LYS A 367 13.49 -7.67 -16.73
N GLU A 368 12.76 -7.08 -17.66
CA GLU A 368 12.96 -7.39 -19.08
C GLU A 368 14.38 -6.95 -19.47
N GLU A 369 15.17 -7.87 -20.02
CA GLU A 369 16.42 -7.50 -20.70
C GLU A 369 16.01 -6.61 -21.88
N LYS A 370 16.47 -5.36 -21.86
CA LYS A 370 16.19 -4.38 -22.92
C LYS A 370 16.94 -4.70 -24.20
#